data_AF-A0A2W1LN08-F1
#
_entry.id   AF-A0A2W1LN08-F1
#
_cell.length_a   1.000
_cell.length_b   1.000
_cell.length_c   1.000
_cell.angle_alpha   90.00
_cell.angle_beta   90.00
_cell.angle_gamma   90.00
#
_symmetry.space_group_name_H-M   'P 1'
#
loop_
_entity.id
_entity.type
_entity.pdbx_description
1 polymer ?
#
loop_
_entity_poly.entity_id
_entity_poly.type
_entity_poly.pdbx_seq_one_letter_code
_entity_poly.pdbx_strand_id
1 'polypeptide(L)'
;MFKKVISLFAIAALMMSSTPVAEKASAASATHQGLYKIINRNSGQALEVHNFAHENGANVSQWNDLGGDNQLWRFVSVGNGYYQIINANSGRALEVHGWSTADGGNIIPF
;
A
#
# COMPACT_ATOMS: atom_id res chain seq x y z
N MET A 1 34.54 -3.62 -66.40
CA MET A 1 34.10 -2.24 -66.72
C MET A 1 32.77 -1.97 -66.02
N PHE A 2 32.77 -1.03 -65.09
CA PHE A 2 31.62 -0.64 -64.28
C PHE A 2 30.57 0.12 -65.10
N LYS A 3 29.29 -0.24 -64.99
CA LYS A 3 28.17 0.65 -65.27
C LYS A 3 27.12 0.47 -64.17
N LYS A 4 27.08 1.40 -63.22
CA LYS A 4 25.98 1.58 -62.26
C LYS A 4 24.81 2.20 -63.03
N VAL A 5 23.64 1.57 -62.98
CA VAL A 5 22.36 2.20 -63.35
C VAL A 5 21.54 2.29 -62.07
N ILE A 6 21.27 3.53 -61.65
CA ILE A 6 20.42 3.87 -60.52
C ILE A 6 18.99 3.89 -61.06
N SER A 7 18.15 2.95 -60.62
CA SER A 7 16.72 2.97 -60.89
C SER A 7 16.00 3.28 -59.59
N LEU A 8 15.31 4.41 -59.58
CA LEU A 8 14.58 4.98 -58.46
C LEU A 8 13.12 4.50 -58.56
N PHE A 9 12.67 3.63 -57.66
CA PHE A 9 11.24 3.37 -57.46
C PHE A 9 10.85 3.93 -56.09
N ALA A 10 10.11 5.02 -56.10
CA ALA A 10 9.42 5.52 -54.93
C ALA A 10 8.25 4.57 -54.62
N ILE A 11 8.36 3.78 -53.56
CA ILE A 11 7.22 3.08 -52.98
C ILE A 11 6.57 4.04 -52.00
N ALA A 12 5.37 4.49 -52.31
CA ALA A 12 4.53 5.25 -51.39
C ALA A 12 4.16 4.36 -50.19
N ALA A 13 4.82 4.58 -49.06
CA ALA A 13 4.42 3.98 -47.79
C ALA A 13 3.15 4.71 -47.30
N LEU A 14 1.99 4.08 -47.44
CA LEU A 14 0.76 4.52 -46.82
C LEU A 14 0.87 4.26 -45.31
N MET A 15 1.31 5.27 -44.55
CA MET A 15 1.35 5.20 -43.09
C MET A 15 -0.09 5.20 -42.57
N MET A 16 -0.62 4.03 -42.20
CA MET A 16 -1.85 3.95 -41.41
C MET A 16 -1.55 4.59 -40.04
N SER A 17 -2.09 5.78 -39.80
CA SER A 17 -2.06 6.41 -38.49
C SER A 17 -2.87 5.57 -37.51
N SER A 18 -2.20 4.78 -36.66
CA SER A 18 -2.85 4.15 -35.52
C SER A 18 -3.21 5.25 -34.53
N THR A 19 -4.49 5.56 -34.42
CA THR A 19 -4.99 6.33 -33.27
C THR A 19 -4.67 5.56 -32.00
N PRO A 20 -4.00 6.14 -30.99
CA PRO A 20 -3.94 5.49 -29.70
C PRO A 20 -5.36 5.46 -29.13
N VAL A 21 -5.95 4.26 -29.01
CA VAL A 21 -7.09 4.08 -28.12
C VAL A 21 -6.57 4.38 -26.72
N ALA A 22 -7.08 5.44 -26.12
CA ALA A 22 -6.83 5.71 -24.71
C ALA A 22 -7.49 4.59 -23.90
N GLU A 23 -6.72 3.53 -23.64
CA GLU A 23 -7.08 2.54 -22.64
C GLU A 23 -7.08 3.28 -21.31
N LYS A 24 -8.27 3.42 -20.72
CA LYS A 24 -8.48 4.03 -19.42
C LYS A 24 -7.44 3.45 -18.47
N ALA A 25 -6.48 4.26 -18.04
CA ALA A 25 -5.49 3.85 -17.07
C ALA A 25 -6.23 3.31 -15.85
N SER A 26 -6.23 2.00 -15.68
CA SER A 26 -6.59 1.39 -14.42
C SER A 26 -5.53 1.89 -13.45
N ALA A 27 -5.90 2.84 -12.59
CA ALA A 27 -5.06 3.20 -11.47
C ALA A 27 -4.93 1.91 -10.65
N ALA A 28 -3.85 1.17 -10.90
CA ALA A 28 -3.43 0.10 -10.02
C ALA A 28 -3.36 0.76 -8.65
N SER A 29 -4.34 0.44 -7.80
CA SER A 29 -4.32 0.89 -6.42
C SER A 29 -2.95 0.51 -5.93
N ALA A 30 -2.11 1.50 -5.61
CA ALA A 30 -0.76 1.25 -5.11
C ALA A 30 -0.95 0.47 -3.82
N THR A 31 -0.95 -0.85 -3.95
CA THR A 31 -1.08 -1.73 -2.82
C THR A 31 0.18 -1.47 -2.02
N HIS A 32 0.02 -0.91 -0.84
CA HIS A 32 1.10 -0.76 0.12
C HIS A 32 1.43 -2.17 0.63
N GLN A 33 2.16 -2.94 -0.19
CA GLN A 33 2.51 -4.34 0.07
C GLN A 33 3.66 -4.49 1.08
N GLY A 34 4.07 -3.40 1.72
CA GLY A 34 5.13 -3.38 2.73
C GLY A 34 4.61 -3.59 4.14
N LEU A 35 5.52 -4.03 5.01
CA LEU A 35 5.39 -3.86 6.45
C LEU A 35 5.94 -2.49 6.83
N TYR A 36 5.17 -1.77 7.65
CA TYR A 36 5.51 -0.43 8.11
C TYR A 36 5.50 -0.39 9.62
N LYS A 37 6.30 0.53 10.19
CA LYS A 37 6.15 0.95 11.58
C LYS A 37 5.41 2.28 11.61
N ILE A 38 4.51 2.43 12.58
CA ILE A 38 3.86 3.70 12.87
C ILE A 38 4.61 4.31 14.05
N ILE A 39 5.47 5.28 13.78
CA ILE A 39 6.30 5.93 14.81
C ILE A 39 5.67 7.25 15.21
N ASN A 40 5.43 7.42 16.51
CA ASN A 40 5.03 8.70 17.05
C ASN A 40 6.23 9.66 16.98
N ARG A 41 6.06 10.78 16.26
CA ARG A 41 7.14 11.75 16.05
C ARG A 41 7.63 12.44 17.33
N ASN A 42 6.79 12.52 18.36
CA ASN A 42 7.12 13.21 19.61
C ASN A 42 7.90 12.30 20.58
N SER A 43 7.48 11.04 20.73
CA SER A 43 8.12 10.08 21.63
C SER A 43 9.22 9.23 20.96
N GLY A 44 9.19 9.09 19.64
CA GLY A 44 10.01 8.12 18.90
C GLY A 44 9.57 6.66 19.09
N GLN A 45 8.47 6.42 19.79
CA GLN A 45 7.93 5.09 20.08
C GLN A 45 7.07 4.57 18.93
N ALA A 46 7.07 3.25 18.75
CA ALA A 46 6.28 2.54 17.77
C ALA A 46 4.90 2.18 18.32
N LEU A 47 3.88 2.21 17.45
CA LEU A 47 2.60 1.58 17.71
C LEU A 47 2.79 0.06 17.80
N GLU A 48 2.33 -0.55 18.89
CA GLU A 48 2.44 -1.98 19.12
C GLU A 48 1.14 -2.60 19.62
N VAL A 49 0.99 -3.91 19.39
CA VAL A 49 0.10 -4.75 20.20
C VAL A 49 0.86 -5.19 21.45
N HIS A 50 0.33 -4.87 22.63
CA HIS A 50 1.00 -5.09 23.90
C HIS A 50 1.35 -6.58 24.12
N ASN A 51 2.56 -6.85 24.63
CA ASN A 51 3.06 -8.19 24.94
C ASN A 51 2.96 -9.22 23.80
N PHE A 52 3.00 -8.78 22.54
CA PHE A 52 2.86 -9.66 21.37
C PHE A 52 1.54 -10.46 21.35
N ALA A 53 0.52 -9.94 22.04
CA ALA A 53 -0.77 -10.61 22.20
C ALA A 53 -1.42 -10.97 20.85
N HIS A 54 -2.09 -12.11 20.86
CA HIS A 54 -2.81 -12.67 19.70
C HIS A 54 -4.30 -12.80 19.98
N GLU A 55 -4.83 -12.22 21.05
CA GLU A 55 -6.24 -12.23 21.45
C GLU A 55 -6.96 -10.92 21.07
N ASN A 56 -8.28 -11.02 20.85
CA ASN A 56 -9.09 -9.82 20.62
C ASN A 56 -9.16 -8.98 21.89
N GLY A 57 -9.16 -7.66 21.74
CA GLY A 57 -9.26 -6.77 22.89
C GLY A 57 -7.97 -6.58 23.67
N ALA A 58 -6.85 -7.18 23.21
CA ALA A 58 -5.53 -6.79 23.70
C ALA A 58 -5.31 -5.28 23.52
N ASN A 59 -4.46 -4.69 24.35
CA ASN A 59 -4.24 -3.25 24.25
C ASN A 59 -3.31 -2.91 23.07
N VAL A 60 -3.64 -1.86 22.33
CA VAL A 60 -2.71 -1.21 21.40
C VAL A 60 -2.09 0.00 22.10
N SER A 61 -0.77 0.04 22.17
CA SER A 61 -0.02 1.06 22.91
C SER A 61 1.16 1.59 22.11
N GLN A 62 1.85 2.59 22.66
CA GLN A 62 3.17 2.99 22.20
C GLN A 62 4.23 2.33 23.06
N TRP A 63 5.28 1.84 22.41
CA TRP A 63 6.45 1.29 23.09
C TRP A 63 7.73 1.57 22.34
N ASN A 64 8.88 1.35 22.99
CA ASN A 64 10.17 1.48 22.34
C ASN A 64 10.19 0.65 21.06
N ASP A 65 10.74 1.21 19.99
CA ASP A 65 10.90 0.48 18.73
C ASP A 65 11.97 -0.61 18.91
N LEU A 66 11.52 -1.86 19.02
CA LEU A 66 12.35 -3.05 19.14
C LEU A 66 12.34 -3.88 17.85
N GLY A 67 11.56 -3.47 16.85
CA GLY A 67 11.45 -4.17 15.57
C GLY A 67 10.71 -5.50 15.61
N GLY A 68 9.98 -5.79 16.68
CA GLY A 68 9.14 -7.00 16.78
C GLY A 68 7.95 -6.96 15.83
N ASP A 69 7.46 -8.13 15.41
CA ASP A 69 6.32 -8.25 14.50
C ASP A 69 5.03 -7.63 15.06
N ASN A 70 4.91 -7.54 16.39
CA ASN A 70 3.81 -6.84 17.06
C ASN A 70 3.82 -5.33 16.83
N GLN A 71 4.92 -4.77 16.29
CA GLN A 71 5.11 -3.36 15.93
C GLN A 71 5.08 -3.12 14.41
N LEU A 72 4.85 -4.17 13.62
CA LEU A 72 4.80 -4.10 12.15
C LEU A 72 3.35 -4.17 11.66
N TRP A 73 3.04 -3.32 10.69
CA TRP A 73 1.67 -3.10 10.22
C TRP A 73 1.60 -3.09 8.69
N ARG A 74 0.57 -3.73 8.14
CA ARG A 74 0.19 -3.70 6.72
C ARG A 74 -0.95 -2.71 6.53
N PHE A 75 -0.86 -1.92 5.45
CA PHE A 75 -1.94 -1.03 5.03
C PHE A 75 -2.64 -1.62 3.82
N VAL A 76 -3.84 -2.15 4.03
CA VAL A 76 -4.63 -2.81 2.97
C VAL A 76 -5.75 -1.87 2.53
N SER A 77 -5.66 -1.37 1.30
CA SER A 77 -6.71 -0.52 0.72
C SER A 77 -8.01 -1.29 0.63
N VAL A 78 -9.10 -0.69 1.11
CA VAL A 78 -10.48 -1.19 0.94
C VAL A 78 -11.27 -0.33 -0.06
N GLY A 79 -10.58 0.54 -0.81
CA GLY A 79 -11.17 1.45 -1.78
C GLY A 79 -11.49 2.83 -1.21
N ASN A 80 -11.75 3.80 -2.10
CA ASN A 80 -12.15 5.17 -1.74
C ASN A 80 -11.21 5.90 -0.76
N GLY A 81 -9.93 5.54 -0.74
CA GLY A 81 -8.95 6.13 0.18
C GLY A 81 -8.96 5.56 1.60
N TYR A 82 -9.78 4.56 1.89
CA TYR A 82 -9.82 3.88 3.18
C TYR A 82 -8.89 2.67 3.21
N TYR A 83 -8.37 2.37 4.41
CA TYR A 83 -7.43 1.27 4.64
C TYR A 83 -7.79 0.50 5.91
N GLN A 84 -7.59 -0.81 5.87
CA GLN A 84 -7.37 -1.62 7.06
C GLN A 84 -5.90 -1.53 7.45
N ILE A 85 -5.64 -1.38 8.75
CA ILE A 85 -4.30 -1.41 9.34
C ILE A 85 -4.19 -2.74 10.08
N ILE A 86 -3.40 -3.66 9.52
CA ILE A 86 -3.36 -5.07 9.95
C ILE A 86 -2.02 -5.36 10.61
N ASN A 87 -2.03 -5.89 11.83
CA ASN A 87 -0.82 -6.26 12.54
C ASN A 87 -0.13 -7.47 11.89
N ALA A 88 1.19 -7.44 11.74
CA ALA A 88 1.95 -8.51 11.11
C ALA A 88 2.03 -9.77 11.98
N ASN A 89 2.09 -9.61 13.30
CA ASN A 89 2.17 -10.71 14.25
C ASN A 89 0.85 -11.49 14.36
N SER A 90 -0.29 -10.79 14.49
CA SER A 90 -1.60 -11.44 14.71
C SER A 90 -2.47 -11.60 13.47
N GLY A 91 -2.20 -10.84 12.41
CA GLY A 91 -3.07 -10.77 11.23
C GLY A 91 -4.39 -10.03 11.45
N ARG A 92 -4.57 -9.38 12.62
CA ARG A 92 -5.80 -8.68 13.00
C ARG A 92 -5.76 -7.20 12.67
N ALA A 93 -6.93 -6.62 12.46
CA ALA A 93 -7.08 -5.21 12.14
C ALA A 93 -7.20 -4.36 13.41
N LEU A 94 -6.81 -3.09 13.31
CA LEU A 94 -7.14 -2.11 14.35
C LEU A 94 -8.65 -1.82 14.37
N GLU A 95 -9.23 -1.81 15.57
CA GLU A 95 -10.63 -1.50 15.83
C GLU A 95 -10.76 -0.49 16.99
N VAL A 96 -11.77 0.39 16.89
CA VAL A 96 -12.20 1.23 18.02
C VAL A 96 -13.07 0.39 18.95
N HIS A 97 -12.58 0.16 20.17
CA HIS A 97 -13.22 -0.74 21.12
C HIS A 97 -14.67 -0.30 21.41
N GLY A 98 -15.61 -1.22 21.25
CA GLY A 98 -17.02 -1.00 21.54
C GLY A 98 -17.69 0.08 20.69
N TRP A 99 -17.12 0.38 19.51
CA TRP A 99 -17.59 1.45 18.62
C TRP A 99 -17.68 2.82 19.30
N SER A 100 -16.75 3.09 20.23
CA SER A 100 -16.70 4.37 20.94
C SER A 100 -16.66 5.55 19.96
N THR A 101 -17.52 6.53 20.19
CA THR A 101 -17.48 7.84 19.52
C THR A 101 -16.88 8.92 20.40
N ALA A 102 -16.42 8.58 21.61
CA ALA A 102 -15.81 9.51 22.55
C ALA A 102 -14.30 9.64 22.31
N ASP A 103 -13.77 10.83 22.59
CA ASP A 103 -12.33 11.09 22.57
C ASP A 103 -11.60 10.15 23.54
N GLY A 104 -10.44 9.66 23.11
CA GLY A 104 -9.66 8.69 23.89
C GLY A 104 -10.23 7.27 23.90
N GLY A 105 -11.19 6.97 23.01
CA GLY A 105 -11.64 5.59 22.79
C GLY A 105 -10.47 4.64 22.51
N ASN A 106 -10.44 3.51 23.22
CA ASN A 106 -9.32 2.58 23.11
C ASN A 106 -9.26 1.92 21.74
N ILE A 107 -8.04 1.68 21.27
CA ILE A 107 -7.79 0.93 20.04
C ILE A 107 -7.33 -0.47 20.41
N ILE A 108 -7.91 -1.48 19.78
CA ILE A 108 -7.64 -2.90 20.02
C ILE A 108 -7.39 -3.63 18.69
N PRO A 109 -6.77 -4.82 18.71
CA PRO A 109 -6.84 -5.74 17.59
C PRO A 109 -8.16 -6.53 17.62
N PHE A 110 -8.77 -6.71 16.45
CA PHE A 110 -9.95 -7.55 16.24
C PHE A 110 -9.85 -8.30 14.90
#